data_AF-A0AB35W2W1-F1
#
_entry.id   AF-A0AB35W2W1-F1
#
_cell.length_a   1.000
_cell.length_b   1.000
_cell.length_c   1.000
_cell.angle_alpha   90.00
_cell.angle_beta   90.00
_cell.angle_gamma   90.00
#
_symmetry.space_group_name_H-M   'P 1'
#
loop_
_entity.id
_entity.type
_entity.pdbx_description
1 polymer ?
#
loop_
_entity_poly.entity_id
_entity_poly.type
_entity_poly.pdbx_seq_one_letter_code
_entity_poly.pdbx_strand_id
1 'polypeptide(L)'
;MKRIITLFVLPYATGTFAQEPFEVSKSCFVVNGKNTTETCLLSSTNNSTSNFERLIFPNTKVFIKESNICSNEDPCVSVGSNLSNLKDAHIYYRNLKTKKIVDKPEKDAWTCFKQPHDKLDFCVSYD
;
A
#
# COMPACT_ATOMS: atom_id res chain seq x y z
N MET A 1 24.78 -64.13 -13.10
CA MET A 1 24.93 -62.68 -13.35
C MET A 1 23.57 -62.02 -13.11
N LYS A 2 23.38 -61.32 -11.98
CA LYS A 2 22.11 -60.63 -11.65
C LYS A 2 22.18 -59.18 -12.12
N ARG A 3 21.30 -58.80 -13.06
CA ARG A 3 21.16 -57.43 -13.55
C ARG A 3 20.28 -56.65 -12.57
N ILE A 4 20.83 -55.59 -11.97
CA ILE A 4 20.07 -54.64 -11.14
C ILE A 4 19.55 -53.56 -12.09
N ILE A 5 18.22 -53.45 -12.23
CA ILE A 5 17.55 -52.40 -12.99
C ILE A 5 17.34 -51.23 -12.04
N THR A 6 18.10 -50.17 -12.21
CA THR A 6 17.98 -48.93 -11.42
C THR A 6 16.82 -48.11 -12.00
N LEU A 7 15.69 -48.01 -11.28
CA LEU A 7 14.58 -47.13 -11.65
C LEU A 7 15.01 -45.67 -11.45
N PHE A 8 15.03 -44.90 -12.53
CA PHE A 8 15.18 -43.44 -12.50
C PHE A 8 13.83 -42.81 -12.10
N VAL A 9 13.71 -42.37 -10.85
CA VAL A 9 12.59 -41.54 -10.40
C VAL A 9 12.93 -40.10 -10.78
N LEU A 10 12.34 -39.58 -11.86
CA LEU A 10 12.46 -38.15 -12.20
C LEU A 10 11.67 -37.33 -11.17
N PRO A 11 12.29 -36.42 -10.41
CA PRO A 11 11.54 -35.45 -9.63
C PRO A 11 10.88 -34.48 -10.60
N TYR A 12 9.55 -34.51 -10.66
CA TYR A 12 8.77 -33.42 -11.25
C TYR A 12 9.04 -32.17 -10.42
N ALA A 13 9.89 -31.29 -10.93
CA ALA A 13 10.06 -29.96 -10.39
C ALA A 13 8.75 -29.21 -10.57
N THR A 14 7.88 -29.25 -9.57
CA THR A 14 6.79 -28.28 -9.44
C THR A 14 7.43 -26.94 -9.14
N GLY A 15 7.68 -26.13 -10.19
CA GLY A 15 8.10 -24.75 -10.01
C GLY A 15 6.99 -24.00 -9.31
N THR A 16 7.15 -23.73 -8.01
CA THR A 16 6.29 -22.77 -7.33
C THR A 16 6.79 -21.39 -7.75
N PHE A 17 6.12 -20.75 -8.70
CA PHE A 17 6.38 -19.33 -8.96
C PHE A 17 5.85 -18.57 -7.75
N ALA A 18 6.73 -18.20 -6.82
CA ALA A 18 6.42 -17.17 -5.86
C ALA A 18 6.20 -15.89 -6.67
N GLN A 19 4.94 -15.46 -6.76
CA GLN A 19 4.58 -14.23 -7.44
C GLN A 19 5.23 -13.08 -6.67
N GLU A 20 6.30 -12.50 -7.22
CA GLU A 20 6.93 -11.34 -6.60
C GLU A 20 5.89 -10.22 -6.50
N PRO A 21 5.82 -9.51 -5.35
CA PRO A 21 4.91 -8.40 -5.20
C PRO A 21 5.25 -7.35 -6.26
N PHE A 22 4.33 -7.14 -7.19
CA PHE A 22 4.46 -6.10 -8.21
C PHE A 22 4.41 -4.73 -7.53
N GLU A 23 5.49 -3.96 -7.67
CA GLU A 23 5.57 -2.59 -7.17
C GLU A 23 5.41 -1.61 -8.35
N VAL A 24 4.52 -0.64 -8.19
CA VAL A 24 4.23 0.40 -9.18
C VAL A 24 4.81 1.71 -8.71
N SER A 25 5.53 2.41 -9.58
CA SER A 25 5.94 3.79 -9.30
C SER A 25 4.73 4.72 -9.31
N LYS A 26 4.52 5.42 -8.21
CA LYS A 26 3.49 6.46 -8.03
C LYS A 26 4.13 7.77 -7.61
N SER A 27 3.36 8.84 -7.74
CA SER A 27 3.72 10.13 -7.15
C SER A 27 3.18 10.20 -5.73
N CYS A 28 4.02 10.58 -4.77
CA CYS A 28 3.63 10.77 -3.37
C CYS A 28 4.23 12.06 -2.80
N PHE A 29 3.72 12.52 -1.66
CA PHE A 29 4.43 13.48 -0.80
C PHE A 29 3.98 13.40 0.65
N VAL A 30 4.87 13.80 1.57
CA VAL A 30 4.55 13.95 3.00
C VAL A 30 4.17 15.41 3.28
N VAL A 31 2.96 15.63 3.78
CA VAL A 31 2.36 16.95 4.01
C VAL A 31 3.09 17.71 5.11
N ASN A 32 3.30 17.06 6.25
CA ASN A 32 4.03 17.63 7.40
C ASN A 32 5.56 17.55 7.24
N GLY A 33 6.04 17.15 6.06
CA GLY A 33 7.46 17.03 5.72
C GLY A 33 7.90 18.14 4.78
N LYS A 34 8.72 17.80 3.78
CA LYS A 34 9.17 18.75 2.75
C LYS A 34 8.04 19.23 1.81
N ASN A 35 6.84 18.62 1.87
CA ASN A 35 5.71 18.88 0.97
C ASN A 35 6.08 18.88 -0.52
N THR A 36 7.18 18.20 -0.86
CA THR A 36 7.71 18.08 -2.21
C THR A 36 7.21 16.76 -2.79
N THR A 37 6.76 16.79 -4.04
CA THR A 37 6.35 15.57 -4.73
C THR A 37 7.58 14.73 -5.05
N GLU A 38 7.51 13.45 -4.74
CA GLU A 38 8.57 12.47 -4.97
C GLU A 38 7.98 11.15 -5.51
N THR A 39 8.82 10.34 -6.14
CA THR A 39 8.43 8.99 -6.55
C THR A 39 8.40 8.07 -5.34
N CYS A 40 7.31 7.33 -5.19
CA CYS A 40 7.14 6.26 -4.20
C CYS A 40 6.81 4.95 -4.92
N LEU A 41 7.17 3.82 -4.32
CA LEU A 41 6.76 2.51 -4.81
C LEU A 41 5.51 2.05 -4.06
N LEU A 42 4.45 1.75 -4.80
CA LEU A 42 3.20 1.21 -4.29
C LEU A 42 3.15 -0.30 -4.55
N SER A 43 2.98 -1.09 -3.49
CA SER A 43 2.57 -2.50 -3.59
C SER A 43 1.22 -2.66 -2.93
N SER A 44 0.30 -3.38 -3.58
CA SER A 44 -1.05 -3.63 -3.06
C SER A 44 -1.34 -5.13 -2.98
N THR A 45 -2.03 -5.52 -1.93
CA THR A 45 -2.58 -6.87 -1.73
C THR A 45 -3.92 -6.75 -1.04
N ASN A 46 -4.78 -7.74 -1.20
CA ASN A 46 -6.08 -7.76 -0.58
C ASN A 46 -6.37 -9.13 0.01
N ASN A 47 -7.29 -9.15 0.97
CA ASN A 47 -7.92 -10.37 1.43
C ASN A 47 -9.44 -10.18 1.41
N SER A 48 -10.19 -11.12 1.98
CA SER A 48 -11.65 -11.07 2.00
C SER A 48 -12.23 -9.88 2.78
N THR A 49 -11.46 -9.25 3.68
CA THR A 49 -11.96 -8.24 4.62
C THR A 49 -11.27 -6.89 4.49
N SER A 50 -10.13 -6.80 3.83
CA SER A 50 -9.34 -5.56 3.76
C SER A 50 -8.44 -5.50 2.53
N ASN A 51 -8.21 -4.28 2.06
CA ASN A 51 -7.14 -3.95 1.14
C ASN A 51 -5.93 -3.44 1.95
N PHE A 52 -4.74 -3.86 1.54
CA PHE A 52 -3.48 -3.47 2.16
C PHE A 52 -2.57 -2.89 1.11
N GLU A 53 -2.11 -1.68 1.37
CA GLU A 53 -1.12 -1.02 0.54
C GLU A 53 0.12 -0.72 1.36
N ARG A 54 1.25 -0.75 0.66
CA ARG A 54 2.54 -0.30 1.19
C ARG A 54 3.12 0.69 0.21
N LEU A 55 3.41 1.89 0.73
CA LEU A 55 4.12 2.94 0.01
C LEU A 55 5.55 3.01 0.54
N ILE A 56 6.53 2.86 -0.34
CA ILE A 56 7.94 2.98 -0.03
C ILE A 56 8.41 4.33 -0.59
N PHE A 57 8.68 5.26 0.31
CA PHE A 57 9.38 6.51 0.04
C PHE A 57 10.90 6.27 0.09
N PRO A 58 11.76 7.18 -0.41
CA PRO A 58 13.21 7.00 -0.39
C PRO A 58 13.81 6.69 0.99
N ASN A 59 13.25 7.25 2.06
CA ASN A 59 13.79 7.14 3.42
C ASN A 59 12.82 6.51 4.43
N THR A 60 11.60 6.18 4.01
CA THR A 60 10.56 5.67 4.92
C THR A 60 9.57 4.81 4.17
N LYS A 61 8.78 4.04 4.90
CA LYS A 61 7.65 3.32 4.34
C LYS A 61 6.43 3.51 5.22
N VAL A 62 5.27 3.52 4.60
CA VAL A 62 3.98 3.56 5.28
C VAL A 62 3.11 2.44 4.76
N PHE A 63 2.28 1.94 5.65
CA PHE A 63 1.29 0.92 5.38
C PHE A 63 -0.09 1.55 5.52
N ILE A 64 -0.98 1.17 4.61
CA ILE A 64 -2.38 1.57 4.59
C ILE A 64 -3.18 0.28 4.64
N LYS A 65 -4.16 0.22 5.54
CA LYS A 65 -5.16 -0.84 5.58
C LYS A 65 -6.52 -0.18 5.49
N GLU A 66 -7.25 -0.54 4.45
CA GLU A 66 -8.64 -0.14 4.25
C GLU A 66 -9.55 -1.36 4.47
N SER A 67 -10.49 -1.25 5.40
CA SER A 67 -11.46 -2.32 5.68
C SER A 67 -12.57 -2.31 4.63
N ASN A 68 -12.86 -3.46 4.05
CA ASN A 68 -14.02 -3.66 3.16
C ASN A 68 -15.33 -3.76 3.95
N ILE A 69 -15.23 -3.91 5.27
CA ILE A 69 -16.35 -4.01 6.20
C ILE A 69 -16.17 -2.88 7.21
N CYS A 70 -16.81 -1.75 6.97
CA CYS A 70 -16.80 -0.64 7.92
C CYS A 70 -18.20 -0.09 8.17
N SER A 71 -18.43 0.29 9.43
CA SER A 71 -19.63 0.99 9.87
C SER A 71 -19.39 2.51 9.74
N ASN A 72 -20.45 3.32 9.71
CA ASN A 72 -20.29 4.78 9.72
C ASN A 72 -19.65 5.32 11.02
N GLU A 73 -19.55 4.50 12.07
CA GLU A 73 -19.03 4.90 13.38
C GLU A 73 -17.52 4.62 13.52
N ASP A 74 -16.98 3.69 12.74
CA ASP A 74 -15.57 3.30 12.80
C ASP A 74 -14.76 3.85 11.61
N PRO A 75 -13.52 4.30 11.83
CA PRO A 75 -12.63 4.70 10.74
C PRO A 75 -12.32 3.48 9.85
N CYS A 76 -12.76 3.53 8.58
CA CYS A 76 -12.53 2.47 7.59
C CYS A 76 -11.04 2.31 7.23
N VAL A 77 -10.17 3.25 7.62
CA VAL A 77 -8.76 3.28 7.22
C VAL A 77 -7.86 3.42 8.43
N SER A 78 -6.79 2.63 8.43
CA SER A 78 -5.71 2.73 9.39
C SER A 78 -4.37 2.78 8.65
N VAL A 79 -3.45 3.60 9.15
CA VAL A 79 -2.11 3.75 8.56
C VAL A 79 -1.04 3.64 9.63
N GLY A 80 0.20 3.40 9.22
CA GLY A 80 1.34 3.40 10.14
C GLY A 80 2.65 3.05 9.45
N SER A 81 3.77 3.30 10.12
CA SER A 81 5.09 2.91 9.61
C SER A 81 5.39 1.41 9.80
N ASN A 82 4.51 0.69 10.50
CA ASN A 82 4.60 -0.75 10.77
C ASN A 82 3.20 -1.38 10.76
N LEU A 83 3.04 -2.53 10.10
CA LEU A 83 1.79 -3.32 10.05
C LEU A 83 1.26 -3.73 11.42
N SER A 84 2.13 -3.93 12.42
CA SER A 84 1.73 -4.30 13.78
C SER A 84 1.17 -3.13 14.60
N ASN A 85 1.31 -1.90 14.11
CA ASN A 85 0.91 -0.68 14.84
C ASN A 85 0.27 0.32 13.87
N LEU A 86 -0.76 -0.13 13.18
CA LEU A 86 -1.63 0.74 12.39
C LEU A 86 -2.57 1.46 13.35
N LYS A 87 -2.78 2.75 13.09
CA LYS A 87 -3.75 3.58 13.83
C LYS A 87 -4.69 4.23 12.86
N ASP A 88 -5.88 4.54 13.35
CA ASP A 88 -6.95 5.15 12.59
C ASP A 88 -6.49 6.41 11.86
N ALA A 89 -6.99 6.55 10.63
CA ALA A 89 -6.69 7.67 9.78
C ALA A 89 -7.93 8.11 9.01
N HIS A 90 -7.95 9.38 8.66
CA HIS A 90 -8.97 9.95 7.80
C HIS A 90 -8.41 10.12 6.40
N ILE A 91 -9.22 9.75 5.41
CA ILE A 91 -8.97 10.10 4.02
C ILE A 91 -9.46 11.53 3.78
N TYR A 92 -8.65 12.31 3.09
CA TYR A 92 -9.05 13.60 2.56
C TYR A 92 -8.37 13.85 1.21
N TYR A 93 -8.84 14.84 0.47
CA TYR A 93 -8.39 15.05 -0.90
C TYR A 93 -7.71 16.40 -1.06
N ARG A 94 -6.73 16.46 -1.97
CA ARG A 94 -6.10 17.71 -2.40
C ARG A 94 -6.09 17.81 -3.91
N ASN A 95 -6.27 19.01 -4.43
CA ASN A 95 -6.14 19.28 -5.85
C ASN A 95 -4.71 18.96 -6.34
N LEU A 96 -4.59 18.28 -7.50
CA LEU A 96 -3.31 17.77 -8.03
C LEU A 96 -2.24 18.86 -8.15
N LYS A 97 -2.64 20.00 -8.74
CA LYS A 97 -1.73 21.09 -9.12
C LYS A 97 -1.43 22.01 -7.93
N THR A 98 -2.46 22.38 -7.19
CA THR A 98 -2.35 23.41 -6.14
C THR A 98 -2.06 22.84 -4.75
N LYS A 99 -2.25 21.53 -4.55
CA LYS A 99 -2.15 20.83 -3.25
C LYS A 99 -3.06 21.40 -2.15
N LYS A 100 -4.04 22.22 -2.51
CA LYS A 100 -5.08 22.73 -1.59
C LYS A 100 -6.09 21.64 -1.30
N ILE A 101 -6.60 21.62 -0.06
CA ILE A 101 -7.66 20.69 0.36
C ILE A 101 -8.92 20.97 -0.47
N VAL A 102 -9.59 19.90 -0.90
CA VAL A 102 -10.86 19.94 -1.61
C VAL A 102 -11.87 19.02 -0.91
N ASP A 103 -13.15 19.41 -0.92
CA ASP A 103 -14.20 18.70 -0.18
C ASP A 103 -14.58 17.36 -0.81
N LYS A 104 -14.36 17.22 -2.12
CA LYS A 104 -14.69 16.02 -2.90
C LYS A 104 -13.52 15.64 -3.79
N PRO A 105 -13.32 14.33 -4.06
CA PRO A 105 -12.30 13.89 -5.00
C PRO A 105 -12.62 14.45 -6.39
N GLU A 106 -11.78 15.36 -6.86
CA GLU A 106 -11.74 15.75 -8.27
C GLU A 106 -11.07 14.63 -9.07
N LYS A 107 -11.28 14.65 -10.40
CA LYS A 107 -10.49 13.80 -11.28
C LYS A 107 -9.01 14.15 -11.10
N ASP A 108 -8.19 13.12 -10.99
CA ASP A 108 -6.75 13.22 -10.77
C ASP A 108 -6.33 13.87 -9.43
N ALA A 109 -7.19 13.85 -8.39
CA ALA A 109 -6.85 14.41 -7.08
C ALA A 109 -5.84 13.56 -6.30
N TRP A 110 -5.07 14.21 -5.43
CA TRP A 110 -4.29 13.52 -4.41
C TRP A 110 -5.24 12.88 -3.39
N THR A 111 -5.08 11.58 -3.16
CA THR A 111 -5.68 10.89 -2.00
C THR A 111 -4.71 10.98 -0.84
N CYS A 112 -5.14 11.58 0.25
CA CYS A 112 -4.30 11.83 1.42
C CYS A 112 -4.83 11.09 2.65
N PHE A 113 -3.91 10.67 3.50
CA PHE A 113 -4.18 9.92 4.71
C PHE A 113 -3.57 10.65 5.90
N LYS A 114 -4.39 10.91 6.92
CA LYS A 114 -3.95 11.63 8.11
C LYS A 114 -4.34 10.90 9.39
N GLN A 115 -3.34 10.64 10.24
CA GLN A 115 -3.57 10.23 11.61
C GLN A 115 -3.92 11.44 12.48
N PRO A 116 -4.92 11.35 13.37
CA PRO A 116 -5.29 12.45 14.26
C PRO A 116 -4.16 12.88 15.21
N HIS A 117 -3.34 11.93 15.68
CA HIS A 117 -2.37 12.18 16.77
C HIS A 117 -0.90 12.03 16.36
N ASP A 118 -0.54 11.06 15.53
CA ASP A 118 0.86 10.64 15.31
C ASP A 118 1.56 11.29 14.12
N LYS A 119 1.05 12.44 13.65
CA LYS A 119 1.65 13.32 12.62
C LYS A 119 1.85 12.72 11.23
N LEU A 120 1.56 11.42 11.00
CA LEU A 120 1.52 10.87 9.64
C LEU A 120 0.42 11.59 8.86
N ASP A 121 0.86 12.30 7.84
CA ASP A 121 0.02 13.06 6.91
C ASP A 121 0.74 13.02 5.56
N PHE A 122 0.25 12.19 4.65
CA PHE A 122 0.87 11.94 3.37
C PHE A 122 -0.18 11.76 2.29
N CYS A 123 0.23 11.93 1.04
CA CYS A 123 -0.65 11.86 -0.12
C CYS A 123 -0.01 11.02 -1.23
N VAL A 124 -0.87 10.39 -2.03
CA VAL A 124 -0.51 9.59 -3.20
C VAL A 124 -1.45 9.93 -4.36
N SER A 125 -0.91 9.95 -5.58
CA SER A 125 -1.67 10.08 -6.83
C SER A 125 -1.84 8.69 -7.40
N TYR A 126 -3.09 8.23 -7.53
CA TYR A 126 -3.40 6.88 -8.05
C TYR A 126 -3.58 6.83 -9.57
N ASP A 127 -3.60 7.98 -10.25
CA ASP A 127 -3.66 8.08 -11.72
C ASP A 127 -2.49 7.37 -12.43
#